data_AF-A0A537L2Y4-F1
#
_entry.id   AF-A0A537L2Y4-F1
#
_cell.length_a   1.000
_cell.length_b   1.000
_cell.length_c   1.000
_cell.angle_alpha   90.00
_cell.angle_beta   90.00
_cell.angle_gamma   90.00
#
_symmetry.space_group_name_H-M   'P 1'
#
loop_
_entity.id
_entity.type
_entity.pdbx_description
1 polymer ?
#
loop_
_entity_poly.entity_id
_entity_poly.type
_entity_poly.pdbx_seq_one_letter_code
_entity_poly.pdbx_strand_id
1 'polypeptide(L)'
;MGRGSIIKIAGPAVIARGMTGARMYDIVRVGAEGLLGEIIRLEGDTAFIQVYEDTSGLHVGEPLESTGNPLTVELGPGLLTGIYDGILRPLEAIRKQKGDFVARGAVVEALDRQKKWAFEPTVKAGDQVGPGDVIGWVQEFGFKHKILVPPTSKGGVVAEIKKGE
;
A
#
# COMPACT_ATOMS: atom_id res chain seq x y z
N MET A 1 8.81 1.50 -14.33
CA MET A 1 7.59 2.23 -13.92
C MET A 1 7.03 2.88 -15.17
N GLY A 2 5.81 2.50 -15.58
CA GLY A 2 5.15 3.09 -16.73
C GLY A 2 4.62 4.48 -16.36
N ARG A 3 5.00 5.49 -17.13
CA ARG A 3 4.48 6.86 -17.01
C ARG A 3 3.67 7.18 -18.25
N GLY A 4 2.41 7.51 -18.02
CA GLY A 4 1.48 7.91 -19.07
C GLY A 4 0.94 9.31 -18.85
N SER A 5 0.05 9.70 -19.75
CA SER A 5 -0.73 10.92 -19.64
C SER A 5 -2.20 10.66 -19.91
N ILE A 6 -3.06 11.37 -19.18
CA ILE A 6 -4.52 11.27 -19.32
C ILE A 6 -4.93 11.76 -20.70
N ILE A 7 -5.69 10.95 -21.44
CA ILE A 7 -6.25 11.31 -22.75
C ILE A 7 -7.77 11.45 -22.73
N LYS A 8 -8.45 10.86 -21.73
CA LYS A 8 -9.91 10.97 -21.56
C LYS A 8 -10.30 10.80 -20.09
N ILE A 9 -11.32 11.55 -19.67
CA ILE A 9 -11.95 11.44 -18.36
C ILE A 9 -13.45 11.29 -18.59
N ALA A 10 -14.07 10.27 -18.00
CA ALA A 10 -15.49 9.97 -18.12
C ALA A 10 -16.04 9.55 -16.74
N GLY A 11 -16.40 10.55 -15.93
CA GLY A 11 -16.68 10.33 -14.50
C GLY A 11 -15.47 9.67 -13.83
N PRO A 12 -15.66 8.58 -13.06
CA PRO A 12 -14.57 7.94 -12.34
C PRO A 12 -13.66 7.05 -13.22
N ALA A 13 -13.97 6.93 -14.53
CA ALA A 13 -13.16 6.20 -15.49
C ALA A 13 -12.20 7.14 -16.23
N VAL A 14 -10.91 6.84 -16.18
CA VAL A 14 -9.85 7.60 -16.84
C VAL A 14 -9.16 6.72 -17.87
N ILE A 15 -8.81 7.28 -19.03
CA ILE A 15 -7.98 6.60 -20.03
C ILE A 15 -6.67 7.35 -20.15
N ALA A 16 -5.56 6.62 -20.11
CA ALA A 16 -4.23 7.16 -20.31
C ALA A 16 -3.49 6.45 -21.45
N ARG A 17 -2.59 7.19 -22.11
CA ARG A 17 -1.64 6.68 -23.12
C ARG A 17 -0.22 6.63 -22.54
N GLY A 18 0.68 5.85 -23.13
CA GLY A 18 2.06 5.71 -22.67
C GLY A 18 2.19 4.72 -21.51
N MET A 19 1.21 3.84 -21.36
CA MET A 19 1.14 2.87 -20.26
C MET A 19 1.74 1.51 -20.65
N THR A 20 2.54 1.48 -21.71
CA THR A 20 3.28 0.27 -22.11
C THR A 20 4.10 -0.29 -20.93
N GLY A 21 3.92 -1.59 -20.66
CA GLY A 21 4.58 -2.29 -19.55
C GLY A 21 3.82 -2.21 -18.21
N ALA A 22 2.71 -1.49 -18.14
CA ALA A 22 1.78 -1.62 -17.03
C ALA A 22 1.00 -2.94 -17.13
N ARG A 23 0.53 -3.44 -15.99
CA ARG A 23 -0.18 -4.72 -15.90
C ARG A 23 -1.62 -4.50 -15.46
N MET A 24 -2.47 -5.45 -15.81
CA MET A 24 -3.83 -5.52 -15.27
C MET A 24 -3.79 -5.51 -13.74
N TYR A 25 -4.71 -4.75 -13.14
CA TYR A 25 -4.86 -4.55 -11.69
C TYR A 25 -3.72 -3.78 -11.01
N ASP A 26 -2.72 -3.30 -11.74
CA ASP A 26 -1.72 -2.41 -11.13
C ASP A 26 -2.41 -1.14 -10.61
N ILE A 27 -2.03 -0.75 -9.40
CA ILE A 27 -2.40 0.53 -8.83
C ILE A 27 -1.65 1.65 -9.55
N VAL A 28 -2.34 2.76 -9.74
CA VAL A 28 -1.82 3.95 -10.40
C VAL A 28 -2.10 5.19 -9.56
N ARG A 29 -1.23 6.18 -9.68
CA ARG A 29 -1.42 7.55 -9.21
C ARG A 29 -1.86 8.40 -10.39
N VAL A 30 -3.05 8.98 -10.29
CA VAL A 30 -3.72 9.71 -11.37
C VAL A 30 -3.69 11.20 -11.09
N GLY A 31 -3.17 11.98 -12.03
CA GLY A 31 -3.11 13.43 -11.93
C GLY A 31 -1.98 13.94 -11.04
N ALA A 32 -1.86 15.26 -10.98
CA ALA A 32 -0.87 15.95 -10.13
C ALA A 32 -1.12 15.71 -8.63
N GLU A 33 -2.39 15.49 -8.25
CA GLU A 33 -2.78 15.14 -6.87
C GLU A 33 -2.50 13.67 -6.52
N GLY A 34 -2.16 12.83 -7.51
CA GLY A 34 -1.81 11.43 -7.30
C GLY A 34 -2.96 10.59 -6.76
N LEU A 35 -4.17 10.83 -7.26
CA LEU A 35 -5.39 10.10 -6.87
C LEU A 35 -5.22 8.61 -7.11
N LEU A 36 -5.72 7.80 -6.19
CA LEU A 36 -5.58 6.36 -6.32
C LEU A 36 -6.52 5.80 -7.38
N GLY A 37 -6.00 4.96 -8.28
CA GLY A 37 -6.81 4.20 -9.21
C GLY A 37 -6.20 2.85 -9.55
N GLU A 38 -6.94 2.05 -10.32
CA GLU A 38 -6.57 0.69 -10.70
C GLU A 38 -6.75 0.48 -12.20
N ILE A 39 -5.78 -0.19 -12.86
CA ILE A 39 -5.90 -0.55 -14.26
C ILE A 39 -6.89 -1.71 -14.43
N ILE A 40 -8.00 -1.45 -15.12
CA ILE A 40 -9.09 -2.42 -15.37
C ILE A 40 -9.12 -2.92 -16.82
N ARG A 41 -8.36 -2.29 -17.72
CA ARG A 41 -8.18 -2.76 -19.10
C ARG A 41 -6.90 -2.21 -19.72
N LEU A 42 -6.27 -2.99 -20.58
CA LEU A 42 -5.15 -2.58 -21.44
C LEU A 42 -5.54 -2.78 -22.91
N GLU A 43 -5.37 -1.76 -23.74
CA GLU A 43 -5.63 -1.79 -25.18
C GLU A 43 -4.47 -1.13 -25.94
N GLY A 44 -3.54 -1.94 -26.46
CA GLY A 44 -2.34 -1.41 -27.11
C GLY A 44 -1.47 -0.60 -26.14
N ASP A 45 -1.29 0.70 -26.42
CA ASP A 45 -0.56 1.64 -25.55
C ASP A 45 -1.49 2.43 -24.60
N THR A 46 -2.79 2.12 -24.57
CA THR A 46 -3.72 2.74 -23.63
C THR A 46 -4.09 1.83 -22.47
N ALA A 47 -4.32 2.45 -21.32
CA ALA A 47 -4.87 1.81 -20.13
C ALA A 47 -6.18 2.49 -19.74
N PHE A 48 -7.14 1.71 -19.29
CA PHE A 48 -8.36 2.17 -18.65
C PHE A 48 -8.20 2.01 -17.14
N ILE A 49 -8.47 3.10 -16.43
CA ILE A 49 -8.24 3.24 -15.02
C ILE A 49 -9.56 3.53 -14.33
N GLN A 50 -9.86 2.77 -13.29
CA GLN A 50 -10.91 3.08 -12.34
C GLN A 50 -10.32 3.89 -11.19
N VAL A 51 -10.66 5.17 -11.08
CA VAL A 51 -10.23 6.01 -9.97
C VAL A 51 -11.14 5.74 -8.77
N TYR A 52 -10.56 5.63 -7.57
CA TYR A 52 -11.29 5.35 -6.32
C TYR A 52 -11.73 6.62 -5.58
N GLU A 53 -11.22 7.78 -6.02
CA GLU A 53 -11.51 9.10 -5.47
C GLU A 53 -12.25 9.95 -6.52
N ASP A 54 -12.85 11.06 -6.08
CA ASP A 54 -13.53 11.99 -6.98
C ASP A 54 -12.55 12.56 -8.03
N THR A 55 -12.94 12.49 -9.30
CA THR A 55 -12.12 12.92 -10.45
C THR A 55 -12.34 14.38 -10.85
N SER A 56 -13.20 15.11 -10.14
CA SER A 56 -13.50 16.51 -10.44
C SER A 56 -12.22 17.35 -10.46
N GLY A 57 -12.03 18.20 -11.47
CA GLY A 57 -10.83 19.02 -11.59
C GLY A 57 -9.59 18.30 -12.12
N LEU A 58 -9.66 17.00 -12.47
CA LEU A 58 -8.65 16.40 -13.35
C LEU A 58 -8.81 16.94 -14.78
N HIS A 59 -7.69 17.07 -15.49
CA HIS A 59 -7.67 17.51 -16.89
C HIS A 59 -6.85 16.57 -17.79
N VAL A 60 -7.16 16.62 -19.09
CA VAL A 60 -6.38 15.91 -20.11
C VAL A 60 -4.94 16.42 -20.13
N GLY A 61 -3.98 15.51 -20.29
CA GLY A 61 -2.55 15.78 -20.28
C GLY A 61 -1.87 15.62 -18.93
N GLU A 62 -2.64 15.48 -17.84
CA GLU A 62 -2.08 15.25 -16.51
C GLU A 62 -1.33 13.90 -16.41
N PRO A 63 -0.33 13.81 -15.52
CA PRO A 63 0.50 12.62 -15.40
C PRO A 63 -0.27 11.42 -14.84
N LEU A 64 0.15 10.23 -15.25
CA LEU A 64 -0.29 8.99 -14.65
C LEU A 64 0.92 8.09 -14.39
N GLU A 65 1.04 7.58 -13.17
CA GLU A 65 2.19 6.76 -12.76
C GLU A 65 1.73 5.43 -12.18
N SER A 66 2.16 4.32 -12.78
CA SER A 66 1.91 2.98 -12.23
C SER A 66 2.87 2.65 -11.10
N THR A 67 2.34 2.12 -10.00
CA THR A 67 3.14 1.58 -8.88
C THR A 67 3.83 0.26 -9.25
N GLY A 68 3.42 -0.35 -10.37
CA GLY A 68 3.88 -1.66 -10.80
C GLY A 68 3.54 -2.77 -9.82
N ASN A 69 2.50 -2.59 -9.00
CA ASN A 69 2.00 -3.58 -8.05
C ASN A 69 0.48 -3.48 -7.98
N PRO A 70 -0.23 -4.61 -7.77
CA PRO A 70 -1.66 -4.57 -7.48
C PRO A 70 -1.94 -3.90 -6.14
N LEU A 71 -3.22 -3.75 -5.79
CA LEU A 71 -3.58 -3.25 -4.46
C LEU A 71 -3.03 -4.21 -3.39
N THR A 72 -2.20 -3.67 -2.50
CA THR A 72 -1.61 -4.42 -1.38
C THR A 72 -1.98 -3.77 -0.06
N VAL A 73 -2.04 -4.58 0.99
CA VAL A 73 -2.21 -4.13 2.35
C VAL A 73 -0.94 -4.33 3.15
N GLU A 74 -0.68 -3.44 4.11
CA GLU A 74 0.38 -3.66 5.09
C GLU A 74 -0.11 -4.61 6.19
N LEU A 75 0.73 -5.58 6.55
CA LEU A 75 0.44 -6.55 7.59
C LEU A 75 1.51 -6.45 8.67
N GLY A 76 1.08 -6.16 9.90
CA GLY A 76 1.97 -6.04 11.04
C GLY A 76 1.27 -5.55 12.30
N PRO A 77 2.01 -5.41 13.40
CA PRO A 77 1.49 -4.88 14.64
C PRO A 77 1.15 -3.40 14.50
N GLY A 78 0.02 -2.99 15.05
CA GLY A 78 -0.52 -1.63 14.98
C GLY A 78 -1.85 -1.52 14.24
N LEU A 79 -2.28 -2.58 13.54
CA LEU A 79 -3.59 -2.62 12.87
C LEU A 79 -4.75 -2.73 13.88
N LEU A 80 -4.56 -3.44 14.99
CA LEU A 80 -5.62 -3.60 15.97
C LEU A 80 -5.98 -2.25 16.58
N THR A 81 -7.28 -2.01 16.76
CA THR A 81 -7.89 -0.75 17.22
C THR A 81 -7.77 0.45 16.27
N GLY A 82 -7.05 0.32 15.16
CA GLY A 82 -7.03 1.34 14.12
C GLY A 82 -8.38 1.45 13.39
N ILE A 83 -8.76 2.67 13.03
CA ILE A 83 -9.95 2.94 12.21
C ILE A 83 -9.46 3.28 10.81
N TYR A 84 -9.88 2.48 9.84
CA TYR A 84 -9.42 2.54 8.45
C TYR A 84 -10.59 2.76 7.48
N ASP A 85 -10.29 3.35 6.33
CA ASP A 85 -11.22 3.35 5.19
C ASP A 85 -11.19 2.01 4.42
N GLY A 86 -11.96 1.93 3.32
CA GLY A 86 -12.08 0.71 2.51
C GLY A 86 -10.80 0.25 1.80
N ILE A 87 -9.71 1.01 1.86
CA ILE A 87 -8.41 0.69 1.26
C ILE A 87 -7.26 0.75 2.29
N LEU A 88 -7.59 0.61 3.58
CA LEU A 88 -6.64 0.57 4.70
C LEU A 88 -5.86 1.87 4.96
N ARG A 89 -6.45 3.04 4.69
CA ARG A 89 -5.88 4.32 5.17
C ARG A 89 -6.43 4.69 6.54
N PRO A 90 -5.59 5.03 7.54
CA PRO A 90 -6.05 5.36 8.88
C PRO A 90 -6.79 6.70 8.91
N LEU A 91 -8.09 6.67 9.19
CA LEU A 91 -8.96 7.85 9.21
C LEU A 91 -8.54 8.88 10.25
N GLU A 92 -8.01 8.43 11.39
CA GLU A 92 -7.49 9.32 12.43
C GLU A 92 -6.25 10.10 11.96
N ALA A 93 -5.37 9.47 11.17
CA ALA A 93 -4.20 10.15 10.61
C ALA A 93 -4.61 11.14 9.51
N ILE A 94 -5.55 10.74 8.64
CA ILE A 94 -6.14 11.63 7.63
C ILE A 94 -6.76 12.85 8.31
N ARG A 95 -7.57 12.65 9.36
CA ARG A 95 -8.21 13.74 10.10
C ARG A 95 -7.19 14.72 10.69
N LYS A 96 -6.13 14.21 11.31
CA LYS A 96 -5.04 15.04 11.85
C LYS A 96 -4.34 15.88 10.77
N GLN A 97 -4.22 15.37 9.54
CA GLN A 97 -3.55 16.05 8.43
C GLN A 97 -4.46 17.03 7.68
N LYS A 98 -5.75 16.71 7.52
CA LYS A 98 -6.66 17.35 6.56
C LYS A 98 -7.93 17.96 7.20
N GLY A 99 -8.17 17.73 8.48
CA GLY A 99 -9.36 18.20 9.20
C GLY A 99 -10.53 17.22 9.15
N ASP A 100 -11.74 17.72 9.37
CA ASP A 100 -12.93 16.88 9.61
C ASP A 100 -13.47 16.18 8.35
N PHE A 101 -13.06 16.62 7.16
CA PHE A 101 -13.45 16.03 5.88
C PHE A 101 -12.35 15.12 5.32
N VAL A 102 -12.74 14.02 4.68
CA VAL A 102 -11.80 13.13 3.99
C VAL A 102 -11.35 13.80 2.70
N ALA A 103 -10.16 14.41 2.72
CA ALA A 103 -9.57 14.98 1.53
C ALA A 103 -9.06 13.89 0.58
N ARG A 104 -9.26 14.10 -0.70
CA ARG A 104 -8.70 13.30 -1.79
C ARG A 104 -7.18 13.43 -1.89
N GLY A 105 -6.52 12.40 -2.42
CA GLY A 105 -5.06 12.35 -2.59
C GLY A 105 -4.28 12.28 -1.27
N ALA A 106 -4.94 11.96 -0.15
CA ALA A 106 -4.27 11.77 1.13
C ALA A 106 -3.43 10.47 1.09
N VAL A 107 -2.12 10.62 1.28
CA VAL A 107 -1.16 9.52 1.41
C VAL A 107 -0.75 9.41 2.87
N VAL A 108 -1.25 8.37 3.52
CA VAL A 108 -0.91 8.02 4.91
C VAL A 108 -0.54 6.53 4.96
N GLU A 109 0.46 6.20 5.76
CA GLU A 109 0.87 4.80 5.97
C GLU A 109 -0.15 4.09 6.89
N ALA A 110 -0.44 2.83 6.61
CA ALA A 110 -1.42 2.05 7.39
C ALA A 110 -0.94 1.78 8.82
N LEU A 111 0.37 1.65 8.99
CA LEU A 111 1.04 1.43 10.26
C LEU A 111 1.85 2.66 10.66
N ASP A 112 1.76 3.04 11.93
CA ASP A 112 2.53 4.16 12.47
C ASP A 112 4.02 3.80 12.58
N ARG A 113 4.86 4.45 11.78
CA ARG A 113 6.33 4.25 11.76
C ARG A 113 7.05 4.84 12.96
N GLN A 114 6.40 5.71 13.72
CA GLN A 114 6.97 6.29 14.94
C GLN A 114 6.70 5.42 16.16
N LYS A 115 5.73 4.50 16.07
CA LYS A 115 5.40 3.57 17.14
C LYS A 115 6.48 2.51 17.28
N LYS A 116 7.09 2.45 18.46
CA LYS A 116 8.06 1.43 18.83
C LYS A 116 7.38 0.21 19.46
N TRP A 117 8.02 -0.94 19.31
CA TRP A 117 7.51 -2.21 19.79
C TRP A 117 8.61 -3.02 20.45
N ALA A 118 8.37 -3.47 21.68
CA ALA A 118 9.24 -4.42 22.35
C ALA A 118 9.15 -5.79 21.65
N PHE A 119 10.13 -6.08 20.80
CA PHE A 119 10.23 -7.33 20.06
C PHE A 119 10.95 -8.40 20.86
N GLU A 120 10.32 -9.56 20.96
CA GLU A 120 10.84 -10.76 21.63
C GLU A 120 11.07 -11.87 20.59
N PRO A 121 12.33 -12.21 20.25
CA PRO A 121 12.62 -13.24 19.27
C PRO A 121 12.26 -14.64 19.80
N THR A 122 11.80 -15.52 18.90
CA THR A 122 11.57 -16.94 19.17
C THR A 122 12.53 -17.87 18.44
N VAL A 123 13.36 -17.30 17.55
CA VAL A 123 14.44 -17.97 16.83
C VAL A 123 15.78 -17.32 17.20
N LYS A 124 16.90 -17.96 16.84
CA LYS A 124 18.26 -17.46 17.05
C LYS A 124 19.06 -17.47 15.75
N ALA A 125 20.21 -16.79 15.76
CA ALA A 125 21.15 -16.85 14.65
C ALA A 125 21.54 -18.31 14.33
N GLY A 126 21.52 -18.66 13.05
CA GLY A 126 21.77 -20.02 12.55
C GLY A 126 20.51 -20.87 12.33
N ASP A 127 19.34 -20.47 12.85
CA ASP A 127 18.10 -21.22 12.61
C ASP A 127 17.66 -21.07 11.15
N GLN A 128 17.11 -22.14 10.55
CA GLN A 128 16.45 -22.08 9.25
C GLN A 128 15.00 -21.66 9.43
N VAL A 129 14.55 -20.69 8.64
CA VAL A 129 13.17 -20.19 8.63
C VAL A 129 12.63 -20.15 7.22
N GLY A 130 11.35 -20.45 7.06
CA GLY A 130 10.62 -20.45 5.81
C GLY A 130 9.36 -19.57 5.86
N PRO A 131 8.67 -19.43 4.72
CA PRO A 131 7.38 -18.74 4.63
C PRO A 131 6.39 -19.12 5.74
N GLY A 132 5.87 -18.12 6.46
CA GLY A 132 4.89 -18.32 7.53
C GLY A 132 5.47 -18.72 8.89
N ASP A 133 6.78 -18.96 9.00
CA ASP A 133 7.40 -19.25 10.28
C ASP A 133 7.40 -18.01 11.19
N VAL A 134 7.24 -18.25 12.49
CA VAL A 134 7.23 -17.21 13.52
C VAL A 134 8.66 -16.94 13.98
N ILE A 135 9.16 -15.73 13.72
CA ILE A 135 10.52 -15.32 14.11
C ILE A 135 10.56 -14.62 15.47
N GLY A 136 9.41 -14.16 15.94
CA GLY A 136 9.25 -13.56 17.25
C GLY A 136 7.84 -13.03 17.45
N TRP A 137 7.67 -12.20 18.47
CA TRP A 137 6.39 -11.56 18.74
C TRP A 137 6.60 -10.20 19.39
N VAL A 138 5.57 -9.35 19.30
CA VAL A 138 5.45 -8.11 20.07
C VAL A 138 4.17 -8.18 20.90
N GLN A 139 4.16 -7.48 22.04
CA GLN A 139 2.93 -7.35 22.82
C GLN A 139 2.04 -6.29 22.19
N GLU A 140 0.87 -6.69 21.67
CA GLU A 140 -0.15 -5.79 21.15
C GLU A 140 -1.43 -5.93 21.98
N PHE A 141 -1.64 -4.97 22.87
CA PHE A 141 -2.70 -5.01 23.88
C PHE A 141 -2.64 -6.30 24.71
N GLY A 142 -3.69 -7.12 24.70
CA GLY A 142 -3.75 -8.41 25.39
C GLY A 142 -3.20 -9.59 24.57
N PHE A 143 -2.73 -9.36 23.35
CA PHE A 143 -2.30 -10.42 22.44
C PHE A 143 -0.79 -10.40 22.19
N LYS A 144 -0.20 -11.59 22.06
CA LYS A 144 1.14 -11.75 21.50
C LYS A 144 1.02 -11.73 19.97
N HIS A 145 1.24 -10.58 19.36
CA HIS A 145 1.23 -10.44 17.91
C HIS A 145 2.49 -11.10 17.35
N LYS A 146 2.31 -12.20 16.63
CA LYS A 146 3.41 -12.98 16.04
C LYS A 146 3.98 -12.25 14.82
N ILE A 147 5.29 -12.20 14.71
CA ILE A 147 5.99 -11.69 13.52
C ILE A 147 6.36 -12.88 12.66
N LEU A 148 5.88 -12.89 11.42
CA LEU A 148 6.01 -14.02 10.50
C LEU A 148 6.97 -13.68 9.36
N VAL A 149 7.66 -14.70 8.84
CA VAL A 149 8.35 -14.60 7.56
C VAL A 149 7.31 -14.45 6.45
N PRO A 150 7.46 -13.45 5.54
CA PRO A 150 6.49 -13.25 4.45
C PRO A 150 6.29 -14.50 3.59
N PRO A 151 5.05 -14.77 3.13
CA PRO A 151 4.72 -15.98 2.37
C PRO A 151 5.47 -16.09 1.02
N THR A 152 5.91 -14.95 0.48
CA THR A 152 6.65 -14.87 -0.79
C THR A 152 8.17 -14.99 -0.60
N SER A 153 8.66 -15.12 0.63
CA SER A 153 10.07 -15.32 0.93
C SER A 153 10.55 -16.68 0.39
N LYS A 154 11.83 -16.79 0.02
CA LYS A 154 12.47 -18.09 -0.28
C LYS A 154 12.89 -18.84 0.99
N GLY A 155 12.70 -18.24 2.16
CA GLY A 155 13.29 -18.70 3.41
C GLY A 155 14.80 -18.43 3.46
N GLY A 156 15.44 -18.88 4.52
CA GLY A 156 16.88 -18.72 4.71
C GLY A 156 17.34 -19.06 6.11
N VAL A 157 18.63 -18.80 6.37
CA VAL A 157 19.24 -18.93 7.69
C VAL A 157 19.24 -17.56 8.36
N VAL A 158 18.79 -17.50 9.62
CA VAL A 158 18.81 -16.27 10.42
C VAL A 158 20.26 -15.84 10.63
N ALA A 159 20.67 -14.72 10.03
CA ALA A 159 22.02 -14.18 10.21
C ALA A 159 22.19 -13.55 11.59
N GLU A 160 21.22 -12.74 12.00
CA GLU A 160 21.19 -12.05 13.29
C GLU A 160 19.74 -11.75 13.65
N ILE A 161 19.42 -11.82 14.95
CA ILE A 161 18.13 -11.39 15.50
C ILE A 161 18.33 -10.94 16.94
N LYS A 162 17.76 -9.78 17.30
CA LYS A 162 17.94 -9.16 18.62
C LYS A 162 16.60 -8.76 19.21
N LYS A 163 16.49 -8.90 20.52
CA LYS A 163 15.44 -8.28 21.34
C LYS A 163 15.68 -6.77 21.40
N GLY A 164 14.62 -5.96 21.35
CA GLY A 164 14.74 -4.50 21.41
C GLY A 164 13.40 -3.78 21.33
N GLU A 165 13.45 -2.45 21.46
CA GLU A 165 12.32 -1.51 21.30
C GLU A 165 12.59 -0.54 20.13
#